data_AF-A0A1V3WMQ3-F1
#
_entry.id   AF-A0A1V3WMQ3-F1
#
_cell.length_a   1.000
_cell.length_b   1.000
_cell.length_c   1.000
_cell.angle_alpha   90.00
_cell.angle_beta   90.00
_cell.angle_gamma   90.00
#
_symmetry.space_group_name_H-M   'P 1'
#
loop_
_entity.id
_entity.type
_entity.pdbx_description
1 polymer ?
#
loop_
_entity_poly.entity_id
_entity_poly.type
_entity_poly.pdbx_seq_one_letter_code
_entity_poly.pdbx_strand_id
1 'polypeptide(L)'
;MIIGGQPQNVSGPVVCSTNAGRFSIAVGDMATGIIVGLEPDGSVVHSAGLGTVDGVVMSFTEGVPDENASATKTDNSYHITGVASGVDNAGQQVHKPFEVDVTCP
;
A
#
# COMPACT_ATOMS: atom_id res chain seq x y z
N MET A 1 -4.28 -8.26 -4.87
CA MET A 1 -4.23 -7.40 -3.67
C MET A 1 -5.26 -7.85 -2.66
N ILE A 2 -4.86 -7.96 -1.39
CA ILE A 2 -5.74 -8.33 -0.27
C ILE A 2 -5.60 -7.25 0.82
N ILE A 3 -6.70 -6.75 1.37
CA ILE A 3 -6.69 -5.89 2.56
C ILE A 3 -7.69 -6.44 3.56
N GLY A 4 -7.28 -6.63 4.82
CA GLY A 4 -8.14 -7.20 5.86
C GLY A 4 -8.64 -8.60 5.53
N GLY A 5 -7.88 -9.37 4.72
CA GLY A 5 -8.31 -10.67 4.21
C GLY A 5 -9.34 -10.62 3.08
N GLN A 6 -9.73 -9.43 2.60
CA GLN A 6 -10.68 -9.25 1.50
C GLN A 6 -9.94 -8.90 0.20
N PRO A 7 -10.15 -9.64 -0.90
CA PRO A 7 -9.63 -9.28 -2.22
C PRO A 7 -10.15 -7.91 -2.63
N GLN A 8 -9.23 -7.04 -3.05
CA GLN A 8 -9.60 -5.73 -3.58
C GLN A 8 -9.56 -5.78 -5.10
N ASN A 9 -10.66 -5.36 -5.74
CA ASN A 9 -10.72 -5.19 -7.19
C ASN A 9 -10.06 -3.88 -7.59
N VAL A 10 -8.75 -3.78 -7.39
CA VAL A 10 -7.96 -2.68 -7.94
C VAL A 10 -7.69 -3.01 -9.40
N SER A 11 -8.34 -2.26 -10.29
CA SER A 11 -8.19 -2.40 -11.74
C SER A 11 -7.62 -1.11 -12.32
N GLY A 12 -6.68 -1.23 -13.25
CA GLY A 12 -6.06 -0.08 -13.91
C GLY A 12 -4.56 -0.25 -14.11
N PRO A 13 -3.88 0.77 -14.66
CA PRO A 13 -2.46 0.71 -14.95
C PRO A 13 -1.63 0.64 -13.66
N VAL A 14 -0.46 0.00 -13.78
CA VAL A 14 0.61 0.10 -12.81
C VAL A 14 1.58 1.19 -13.27
N VAL A 15 1.85 2.15 -12.41
CA VAL A 15 2.79 3.24 -12.66
C VAL A 15 3.86 3.22 -11.58
N CYS A 16 5.10 2.96 -11.97
CA CYS A 16 6.25 3.01 -11.08
C CYS A 16 7.09 4.24 -11.44
N SER A 17 7.35 5.11 -10.48
CA SER A 17 8.02 6.38 -10.71
C SER A 17 8.89 6.79 -9.54
N THR A 18 10.07 7.35 -9.85
CA THR A 18 10.95 8.00 -8.88
C THR A 18 10.80 9.51 -9.03
N ASN A 19 10.28 10.16 -7.99
CA ASN A 19 10.15 11.62 -7.93
C ASN A 19 10.94 12.17 -6.73
N ALA A 20 11.83 13.13 -6.98
CA ALA A 20 12.65 13.75 -5.94
C ALA A 20 13.38 12.75 -5.02
N GLY A 21 13.87 11.64 -5.59
CA GLY A 21 14.56 10.57 -4.85
C GLY A 21 13.63 9.60 -4.10
N ARG A 22 12.31 9.76 -4.19
CA ARG A 22 11.33 8.83 -3.59
C ARG A 22 10.72 7.98 -4.69
N PHE A 23 10.88 6.67 -4.58
CA PHE A 23 10.23 5.73 -5.49
C PHE A 23 8.82 5.40 -4.99
N SER A 24 7.90 5.30 -5.95
CA SER A 24 6.51 5.01 -5.67
C SER A 24 5.90 4.11 -6.74
N ILE A 25 5.01 3.24 -6.31
CA ILE A 25 4.22 2.36 -7.16
C ILE A 25 2.76 2.73 -6.95
N ALA A 26 2.11 3.21 -8.00
CA ALA A 26 0.67 3.44 -8.04
C ALA A 26 0.00 2.33 -8.86
N VAL A 27 -1.11 1.80 -8.35
CA VAL A 27 -1.90 0.78 -9.06
C VAL A 27 -3.35 1.23 -9.09
N GLY A 28 -3.97 1.18 -10.27
CA GLY A 28 -5.39 1.50 -10.44
C GLY A 28 -5.65 2.95 -10.86
N ASP A 29 -6.92 3.33 -10.84
CA ASP A 29 -7.37 4.69 -11.18
C ASP A 29 -7.34 5.64 -9.97
N MET A 30 -7.60 6.93 -10.19
CA MET A 30 -7.61 7.92 -9.10
C MET A 30 -8.66 7.66 -8.01
N ALA A 31 -9.69 6.85 -8.29
CA ALA A 31 -10.82 6.64 -7.39
C ALA A 31 -10.63 5.43 -6.47
N THR A 32 -9.98 4.38 -6.98
CA THR A 32 -9.80 3.08 -6.30
C THR A 32 -8.35 2.67 -6.15
N GLY A 33 -7.44 3.51 -6.66
CA GLY A 33 -6.04 3.20 -6.73
C GLY A 33 -5.33 3.23 -5.38
N ILE A 34 -4.23 2.50 -5.34
CA ILE A 34 -3.32 2.43 -4.21
C ILE A 34 -2.01 3.10 -4.59
N ILE A 35 -1.30 3.62 -3.59
CA ILE A 35 0.03 4.19 -3.78
C ILE A 35 0.96 3.67 -2.68
N VAL A 36 2.08 3.09 -3.07
CA VAL A 36 3.11 2.62 -2.14
C VAL A 36 4.36 3.43 -2.38
N GLY A 37 4.89 4.06 -1.34
CA GLY A 37 6.18 4.74 -1.33
C GLY A 37 7.21 3.85 -0.65
N LEU A 38 8.27 3.50 -1.38
CA LEU A 38 9.28 2.54 -0.96
C LEU A 38 10.60 2.80 -1.68
N GLU A 39 11.68 2.19 -1.22
CA GLU A 39 12.96 2.22 -1.93
C GLU A 39 12.89 1.39 -3.23
N PRO A 40 13.61 1.78 -4.30
CA PRO A 40 13.56 1.09 -5.60
C PRO A 40 13.94 -0.40 -5.55
N ASP A 41 14.74 -0.81 -4.57
CA ASP A 41 15.14 -2.21 -4.34
C ASP A 41 14.18 -2.97 -3.42
N GLY A 42 13.17 -2.29 -2.87
CA GLY A 42 12.21 -2.86 -1.91
C GLY A 42 12.74 -2.98 -0.48
N SER A 43 13.93 -2.44 -0.17
CA SER A 43 14.56 -2.58 1.15
C SER A 43 13.78 -1.94 2.28
N VAL A 44 13.10 -0.83 2.01
CA VAL A 44 12.29 -0.08 2.99
C VAL A 44 10.98 0.35 2.36
N VAL A 45 9.88 0.18 3.08
CA VAL A 45 8.57 0.73 2.73
C VAL A 45 8.30 1.91 3.66
N HIS A 46 8.09 3.10 3.10
CA HIS A 46 7.89 4.32 3.87
C HIS A 46 6.42 4.65 4.10
N SER A 47 5.57 4.31 3.13
CA SER A 47 4.14 4.63 3.19
C SER A 47 3.32 3.78 2.25
N ALA A 48 2.07 3.51 2.58
CA ALA A 48 1.10 2.96 1.65
C ALA A 48 -0.26 3.61 1.85
N GLY A 49 -0.83 4.20 0.79
CA GLY A 49 -2.23 4.60 0.74
C GLY A 49 -3.02 3.48 0.07
N LEU A 50 -3.94 2.86 0.81
CA LEU A 50 -4.67 1.68 0.35
C LEU A 50 -6.12 1.99 -0.09
N GLY A 51 -6.51 3.26 -0.03
CA GLY A 51 -7.87 3.69 -0.34
C GLY A 51 -8.86 3.39 0.79
N THR A 52 -10.14 3.31 0.45
CA THR A 52 -11.23 3.08 1.42
C THR A 52 -11.60 1.61 1.46
N VAL A 53 -11.54 1.00 2.64
CA VAL A 53 -11.90 -0.40 2.90
C VAL A 53 -12.94 -0.46 4.03
N ASP A 54 -14.12 -1.00 3.73
CA ASP A 54 -15.27 -1.03 4.66
C ASP A 54 -15.65 0.36 5.22
N GLY A 55 -15.52 1.40 4.39
CA GLY A 55 -15.81 2.79 4.78
C GLY A 55 -14.69 3.46 5.58
N VAL A 56 -13.55 2.79 5.78
CA VAL A 56 -12.38 3.35 6.48
C VAL A 56 -11.25 3.61 5.50
N VAL A 57 -10.70 4.83 5.50
CA VAL A 57 -9.49 5.13 4.73
C VAL A 57 -8.30 4.48 5.43
N MET A 58 -7.65 3.54 4.75
CA MET A 58 -6.55 2.77 5.30
C MET A 58 -5.22 3.28 4.74
N SER A 59 -4.27 3.53 5.65
CA SER A 59 -2.92 3.93 5.29
C SER A 59 -1.87 3.33 6.21
N PHE A 60 -0.68 3.14 5.68
CA PHE A 60 0.53 2.82 6.42
C PHE A 60 1.48 4.03 6.35
N THR A 61 2.09 4.39 7.48
CA THR A 61 3.19 5.35 7.56
C THR A 61 4.30 4.80 8.46
N GLU A 62 5.53 4.78 7.96
CA GLU A 62 6.68 4.35 8.73
C GLU A 62 6.84 5.14 10.03
N GLY A 63 7.08 4.43 11.14
CA GLY A 63 7.26 5.01 12.47
C GLY A 63 5.97 5.19 13.28
N VAL A 64 4.79 4.89 12.71
CA VAL A 64 3.55 4.82 13.48
C VAL A 64 3.55 3.54 14.34
N PRO A 65 3.22 3.62 15.64
CA PRO A 65 3.09 2.44 16.50
C PRO A 65 2.06 1.45 15.95
N ASP A 66 2.33 0.15 16.10
CA ASP A 66 1.42 -0.94 15.69
C ASP A 66 1.14 -1.02 14.17
N GLU A 67 1.92 -0.29 13.37
CA GLU A 67 1.99 -0.39 11.93
C GLU A 67 3.32 -0.98 11.49
N ASN A 68 3.30 -1.71 10.38
CA ASN A 68 4.52 -2.21 9.75
C ASN A 68 4.28 -2.42 8.26
N ALA A 69 5.37 -2.39 7.49
CA ALA A 69 5.35 -2.83 6.11
C ALA A 69 6.74 -3.36 5.73
N SER A 70 6.75 -4.36 4.88
CA SER A 70 7.96 -4.91 4.26
C SER A 70 7.69 -5.21 2.80
N ALA A 71 8.74 -5.16 1.99
CA ALA A 71 8.65 -5.50 0.58
C ALA A 71 9.78 -6.44 0.20
N THR A 72 9.51 -7.30 -0.78
CA THR A 72 10.53 -8.07 -1.48
C THR A 72 10.40 -7.80 -2.97
N LYS A 73 11.54 -7.55 -3.61
CA LYS A 73 11.62 -7.33 -5.06
C LYS A 73 12.19 -8.56 -5.74
N THR A 74 11.52 -9.04 -6.77
CA THR A 74 11.99 -10.08 -7.68
C THR A 74 11.87 -9.55 -9.11
N ASP A 75 13.00 -9.31 -9.77
CA ASP A 75 13.07 -8.63 -11.06
C ASP A 75 12.35 -7.28 -11.05
N ASN A 76 11.23 -7.15 -11.77
CA ASN A 76 10.37 -5.96 -11.79
C ASN A 76 9.12 -6.10 -10.91
N SER A 77 8.97 -7.21 -10.20
CA SER A 77 7.84 -7.50 -9.33
C SER A 77 8.16 -7.17 -7.88
N TYR A 78 7.18 -6.58 -7.20
CA TYR A 78 7.22 -6.25 -5.79
C TYR A 78 6.09 -6.99 -5.08
N HIS A 79 6.45 -7.68 -4.01
CA HIS A 79 5.52 -8.27 -3.05
C HIS A 79 5.63 -7.47 -1.75
N ILE A 80 4.57 -6.76 -1.40
CA ILE A 80 4.54 -5.85 -0.26
C ILE A 80 3.49 -6.36 0.73
N THR A 81 3.86 -6.50 1.99
CA THR A 81 2.96 -6.92 3.07
C THR A 81 3.11 -6.01 4.27
N GLY A 82 2.05 -5.89 5.06
CA GLY A 82 2.12 -5.10 6.28
C GLY A 82 0.80 -5.00 7.02
N VAL A 83 0.77 -4.10 8.00
CA VAL A 83 -0.42 -3.68 8.73
C VAL A 83 -0.56 -2.17 8.56
N ALA A 84 -1.71 -1.77 8.01
CA ALA A 84 -2.11 -0.38 7.87
C ALA A 84 -3.17 -0.05 8.93
N SER A 85 -3.30 1.22 9.29
CA SER A 85 -4.35 1.69 10.18
C SER A 85 -5.25 2.74 9.53
N GLY A 86 -6.39 2.98 10.17
CA GLY A 86 -7.36 3.98 9.79
C GLY A 86 -8.28 4.29 10.97
N VAL A 87 -9.17 5.27 10.80
CA VAL A 87 -10.16 5.65 11.82
C VAL A 87 -11.55 5.34 11.29
N ASP A 88 -12.30 4.52 12.01
CA ASP A 88 -13.66 4.16 11.62
C ASP A 88 -14.70 5.25 11.91
N ASN A 89 -15.96 4.99 11.54
CA ASN A 89 -17.06 5.94 11.76
C ASN A 89 -17.39 6.18 13.24
N ALA A 90 -16.93 5.32 14.15
CA ALA A 90 -17.06 5.48 15.60
C ALA A 90 -15.87 6.27 16.20
N GLY A 91 -14.89 6.66 15.38
CA GLY A 91 -13.67 7.34 15.83
C GLY A 91 -12.64 6.39 16.44
N GLN A 92 -12.79 5.08 16.24
CA GLN A 92 -11.86 4.08 16.75
C GLN A 92 -10.76 3.80 15.73
N GLN A 93 -9.53 3.67 16.21
CA GLN A 93 -8.43 3.22 15.38
C GLN A 93 -8.60 1.74 15.05
N VAL A 94 -8.53 1.40 13.78
CA VAL A 94 -8.61 0.03 13.28
C VAL A 94 -7.35 -0.31 12.51
N HIS A 95 -6.88 -1.55 12.66
CA HIS A 95 -5.70 -2.06 11.97
C HIS A 95 -6.13 -3.19 11.05
N LYS A 96 -5.64 -3.18 9.80
CA LYS A 96 -5.89 -4.26 8.84
C LYS A 96 -4.58 -4.69 8.18
N PRO A 97 -4.32 -6.01 8.07
CA PRO A 97 -3.23 -6.49 7.26
C PRO A 97 -3.47 -6.16 5.79
N PHE A 98 -2.41 -5.96 5.02
CA PHE A 98 -2.51 -5.78 3.58
C PHE A 98 -1.40 -6.54 2.86
N GLU A 99 -1.70 -6.91 1.61
CA GLU A 99 -0.81 -7.60 0.69
C GLU A 99 -1.01 -7.04 -0.72
N VAL A 100 0.09 -6.59 -1.33
CA VAL A 100 0.14 -6.00 -2.66
C VAL A 100 1.21 -6.73 -3.48
N ASP A 101 0.75 -7.45 -4.49
CA ASP A 101 1.60 -7.98 -5.56
C ASP A 101 1.45 -7.09 -6.78
N VAL A 102 2.57 -6.58 -7.27
CA VAL A 102 2.59 -5.66 -8.41
C VAL A 102 3.84 -5.85 -9.25
N THR A 103 3.69 -5.77 -10.57
CA THR A 103 4.82 -5.79 -11.50
C THR A 103 4.91 -4.46 -12.22
N CYS A 104 6.05 -3.78 -12.08
CA CYS A 104 6.34 -2.56 -12.81
C CYS A 104 6.62 -2.85 -14.29
N PRO A 105 6.11 -2.03 -15.23
CA PRO A 105 6.40 -2.17 -16.66
C PRO A 105 7.88 -1.90 -17.01
#